data_AF-A0A8D1Z8B3-F1
#
_entry.id   AF-A0A8D1Z8B3-F1
#
_cell.length_a   1.000
_cell.length_b   1.000
_cell.length_c   1.000
_cell.angle_alpha   90.00
_cell.angle_beta   90.00
_cell.angle_gamma   90.00
#
_symmetry.space_group_name_H-M   'P 1'
#
loop_
_entity.id
_entity.type
_entity.pdbx_description
1 polymer ?
#
loop_
_entity_poly.entity_id
_entity_poly.type
_entity_poly.pdbx_seq_one_letter_code
_entity_poly.pdbx_strand_id
1 'polypeptide(L)'
;MSAHLQWMVVRNCSSFLIKRHKQTYGTEPNNLKALNSFHYNGLIHHKTVGVESAADGKGVVVVMKRRSGQRKLDTSYVRTTINKNTGATQQHPAHDPKEQVLPGFAHGCHPQSQRHPAQPEANDGEEEAARPTKSA
;
A
#
# COMPACT_ATOMS: atom_id res chain seq x y z
N MET A 1 -6.86 23.03 2.77
CA MET A 1 -6.41 22.72 4.15
C MET A 1 -4.95 22.32 4.05
N SER A 2 -4.07 22.94 4.84
CA SER A 2 -2.62 22.70 4.74
C SER A 2 -2.27 21.27 5.15
N ALA A 3 -1.28 20.66 4.47
CA ALA A 3 -0.76 19.33 4.82
C ALA A 3 -0.12 19.31 6.22
N HIS A 4 0.55 20.40 6.60
CA HIS A 4 1.17 20.52 7.93
C HIS A 4 0.16 20.52 9.06
N LEU A 5 -0.95 21.25 8.89
CA LEU A 5 -2.02 21.27 9.87
C LEU A 5 -2.64 19.87 10.03
N GLN A 6 -2.95 19.22 8.90
CA GLN A 6 -3.46 17.85 8.92
C GLN A 6 -2.48 16.90 9.60
N TRP A 7 -1.18 17.03 9.32
CA TRP A 7 -0.14 16.23 9.96
C TRP A 7 -0.11 16.38 11.48
N MET A 8 -0.22 17.61 11.99
CA MET A 8 -0.26 17.84 13.43
C MET A 8 -1.44 17.11 14.11
N VAL A 9 -2.56 16.98 13.40
CA VAL A 9 -3.72 16.21 13.87
C VAL A 9 -3.44 14.71 13.76
N VAL A 10 -3.12 14.20 12.57
CA VAL A 10 -3.14 12.74 12.32
C VAL A 10 -1.92 11.97 12.83
N ARG A 11 -0.77 12.63 13.06
CA ARG A 11 0.52 11.97 13.36
C ARG A 11 0.51 11.05 14.58
N ASN A 12 -0.43 11.23 15.51
CA ASN A 12 -0.50 10.50 16.78
C ASN A 12 -1.85 9.80 17.05
N CYS A 13 -2.91 10.14 16.32
CA CYS A 13 -4.28 9.66 16.58
C CYS A 13 -5.00 9.06 15.36
N SER A 14 -4.25 8.70 14.32
CA SER A 14 -4.80 8.01 13.14
C SER A 14 -5.16 6.56 13.44
N SER A 15 -6.25 6.06 12.86
CA SER A 15 -6.63 4.63 12.90
C SER A 15 -5.67 3.73 12.11
N PHE A 16 -4.90 4.31 11.19
CA PHE A 16 -3.89 3.61 10.40
C PHE A 16 -2.56 3.41 11.14
N LEU A 17 -2.46 3.91 12.38
CA LEU A 17 -1.23 3.91 13.14
C LEU A 17 -1.01 2.58 13.84
N ILE A 18 0.12 1.92 13.54
CA ILE A 18 0.53 0.70 14.23
C ILE A 18 1.82 0.98 15.01
N LYS A 19 1.73 0.93 16.35
CA LYS A 19 2.87 1.08 17.25
C LYS A 19 3.32 -0.29 17.74
N ARG A 20 4.51 -0.74 17.35
CA ARG A 20 5.10 -2.03 17.77
C ARG A 20 6.61 -1.90 17.88
N HIS A 21 7.22 -2.58 18.85
CA HIS A 21 8.67 -2.67 19.01
C HIS A 21 9.42 -1.32 18.90
N LYS A 22 8.94 -0.28 19.61
CA LYS A 22 9.49 1.09 19.59
C LYS A 22 9.47 1.78 18.21
N GLN A 23 8.81 1.20 17.21
CA GLN A 23 8.63 1.75 15.88
C GLN A 23 7.15 2.08 15.64
N THR A 24 6.92 3.04 14.75
CA THR A 24 5.57 3.49 14.40
C THR A 24 5.39 3.40 12.89
N TYR A 25 4.44 2.56 12.47
CA TYR A 25 4.12 2.31 11.07
C TYR A 25 2.79 2.97 10.71
N GLY A 26 2.64 3.28 9.43
CA GLY A 26 1.41 3.78 8.84
C GLY A 26 0.89 2.79 7.80
N THR A 27 -0.36 2.35 7.94
CA THR A 27 -1.04 1.46 6.98
C THR A 27 -1.99 2.20 6.05
N GLU A 28 -1.90 3.53 5.99
CA GLU A 28 -2.72 4.33 5.09
C GLU A 28 -2.44 4.01 3.61
N PRO A 29 -3.46 4.09 2.74
CA PRO A 29 -3.27 3.92 1.30
C PRO A 29 -2.31 5.00 0.76
N ASN A 30 -1.59 4.65 -0.31
CA ASN A 30 -0.56 5.49 -0.95
C ASN A 30 0.62 5.89 -0.03
N ASN A 31 0.96 5.06 0.97
CA ASN A 31 2.21 5.16 1.71
C ASN A 31 3.25 4.15 1.17
N LEU A 32 4.21 4.65 0.39
CA LEU A 32 5.21 3.82 -0.29
C LEU A 32 6.24 3.18 0.63
N LYS A 33 6.36 3.64 1.90
CA LYS A 33 7.34 3.11 2.85
C LYS A 33 6.72 2.48 4.10
N ALA A 34 5.40 2.52 4.23
CA ALA A 34 4.67 2.12 5.44
C ALA A 34 5.19 2.78 6.74
N LEU A 35 5.80 3.96 6.63
CA LEU A 35 6.34 4.73 7.76
C LEU A 35 5.36 5.82 8.17
N ASN A 36 5.17 6.02 9.47
CA ASN A 36 4.48 7.21 9.98
C ASN A 36 5.40 8.44 9.87
N SER A 37 5.43 9.04 8.68
CA SER A 37 6.25 10.20 8.37
C SER A 37 5.48 11.17 7.51
N PHE A 38 5.75 12.46 7.69
CA PHE A 38 5.13 13.51 6.91
C PHE A 38 5.28 13.27 5.41
N HIS A 39 6.47 12.91 4.92
CA HIS A 39 6.75 12.80 3.48
C HIS A 39 6.06 11.63 2.78
N TYR A 40 5.77 10.55 3.51
CA TYR A 40 5.24 9.31 2.92
C TYR A 40 3.76 9.10 3.21
N ASN A 41 3.08 10.07 3.86
CA ASN A 41 1.68 9.93 4.19
C ASN A 41 0.78 10.17 2.95
N GLY A 42 -0.05 9.18 2.62
CA GLY A 42 -0.90 9.20 1.42
C GLY A 42 -2.23 9.94 1.56
N LEU A 43 -2.55 10.51 2.73
CA LEU A 43 -3.82 11.19 2.98
C LEU A 43 -3.68 12.71 2.99
N ILE A 44 -2.65 13.21 3.67
CA ILE A 44 -2.49 14.65 3.96
C ILE A 44 -2.02 15.48 2.76
N HIS A 45 -1.34 14.85 1.80
CA HIS A 45 -0.77 15.55 0.64
C HIS A 45 -1.80 15.73 -0.47
N HIS A 46 -1.62 16.79 -1.25
CA HIS A 46 -2.43 17.06 -2.44
C HIS A 46 -2.08 16.11 -3.59
N LYS A 47 -0.81 15.74 -3.68
CA LYS A 47 -0.25 14.82 -4.68
C LYS A 47 0.34 13.63 -3.96
N THR A 48 -0.11 12.44 -4.31
CA THR A 48 0.37 11.18 -3.73
C THR A 48 0.52 10.17 -4.84
N VAL A 49 1.50 9.30 -4.71
CA VAL A 49 1.70 8.14 -5.58
C VAL A 49 1.64 6.90 -4.71
N GLY A 50 0.77 5.97 -5.09
CA GLY A 50 0.66 4.64 -4.54
C GLY A 50 0.94 3.61 -5.61
N VAL A 51 1.36 2.44 -5.15
CA VAL A 51 1.63 1.29 -6.01
C VAL A 51 0.91 0.10 -5.39
N GLU A 52 0.01 -0.51 -6.14
CA GLU A 52 -0.79 -1.66 -5.74
C GLU A 52 -0.55 -2.81 -6.72
N SER A 53 -0.75 -4.05 -6.26
CA SER A 53 -0.76 -5.22 -7.15
C SER A 53 -2.00 -5.19 -8.04
N ALA A 54 -1.86 -5.55 -9.31
CA ALA A 54 -3.02 -5.72 -10.19
C ALA A 54 -3.91 -6.88 -9.71
N ALA A 55 -5.24 -6.72 -9.82
CA ALA A 55 -6.20 -7.74 -9.40
C ALA A 55 -5.99 -9.08 -10.14
N ASP A 56 -5.55 -9.00 -11.40
CA ASP A 56 -5.27 -10.16 -12.25
C ASP A 56 -3.96 -10.89 -11.89
N GLY A 57 -3.25 -10.43 -10.86
CA GLY A 57 -1.94 -10.95 -10.45
C GLY A 57 -0.80 -10.65 -11.42
N LYS A 58 -1.10 -9.98 -12.55
CA LYS A 58 -0.15 -9.66 -13.61
C LYS A 58 0.00 -8.15 -13.75
N GLY A 59 1.16 -7.65 -13.33
CA GLY A 59 1.49 -6.23 -13.41
C GLY A 59 1.15 -5.45 -12.14
N VAL A 60 1.19 -4.13 -12.28
CA VAL A 60 1.15 -3.18 -11.16
C VAL A 60 0.17 -2.06 -11.47
N VAL A 61 -0.58 -1.60 -10.47
CA VAL A 61 -1.48 -0.46 -10.56
C VAL A 61 -0.82 0.73 -9.87
N VAL A 62 -0.61 1.81 -10.62
CA VAL A 62 -0.17 3.08 -10.06
C VAL A 62 -1.40 3.90 -9.71
N VAL A 63 -1.49 4.33 -8.44
CA VAL A 63 -2.60 5.12 -7.91
C VAL A 63 -2.12 6.53 -7.65
N MET A 64 -2.73 7.52 -8.27
CA MET A 64 -2.38 8.93 -8.11
C MET A 64 -3.58 9.75 -7.67
N LYS A 65 -3.34 10.80 -6.88
CA LYS A 65 -4.39 11.73 -6.47
C LYS A 65 -4.50 12.86 -7.48
N ARG A 66 -5.70 13.12 -7.99
CA ARG A 66 -6.00 14.23 -8.91
C ARG A 66 -5.77 15.56 -8.21
N ARG A 67 -5.17 16.54 -8.89
CA ARG A 67 -5.08 17.92 -8.38
C ARG A 67 -6.44 18.54 -8.06
N SER A 68 -7.44 18.30 -8.92
CA SER A 68 -8.80 18.79 -8.76
C SER A 68 -9.65 17.83 -7.91
N GLY A 69 -10.76 18.32 -7.37
CA GLY A 69 -11.71 17.44 -6.66
C GLY A 69 -11.19 16.89 -5.33
N GLN A 70 -10.28 17.58 -4.65
CA GLN A 70 -9.65 17.13 -3.39
C GLN A 70 -10.64 16.84 -2.25
N ARG A 71 -11.86 17.37 -2.31
CA ARG A 71 -12.95 17.12 -1.34
C ARG A 71 -13.98 16.09 -1.84
N LYS A 72 -13.71 15.43 -2.97
CA LYS A 72 -14.58 14.42 -3.58
C LYS A 72 -13.84 13.08 -3.58
N LEU A 73 -14.12 12.26 -2.57
CA LEU A 73 -13.42 10.99 -2.36
C LEU A 73 -13.58 10.01 -3.52
N ASP A 74 -14.78 9.96 -4.11
CA ASP A 74 -15.12 9.05 -5.21
C ASP A 74 -14.26 9.32 -6.46
N THR A 75 -14.03 10.59 -6.77
CA THR A 75 -13.30 11.02 -7.98
C THR A 75 -11.88 11.52 -7.71
N SER A 76 -11.36 11.46 -6.48
CA SER A 76 -10.06 12.07 -6.18
C SER A 76 -8.86 11.24 -6.63
N TYR A 77 -9.05 9.96 -6.97
CA TYR A 77 -7.98 9.06 -7.36
C TYR A 77 -8.05 8.64 -8.83
N VAL A 78 -6.90 8.51 -9.47
CA VAL A 78 -6.69 7.92 -10.80
C VAL A 78 -5.89 6.65 -10.61
N ARG A 79 -6.33 5.57 -11.24
CA ARG A 79 -5.65 4.27 -11.22
C ARG A 79 -5.23 3.93 -12.64
N THR A 80 -3.95 3.64 -12.82
CA THR A 80 -3.39 3.26 -14.11
C THR A 80 -2.73 1.89 -13.98
N THR A 81 -3.27 0.90 -14.67
CA THR A 81 -2.71 -0.46 -14.69
C THR A 81 -1.58 -0.53 -15.70
N ILE A 82 -0.42 -1.03 -15.27
CA ILE A 82 0.76 -1.26 -16.11
C ILE A 82 1.02 -2.77 -16.12
N ASN A 83 0.72 -3.41 -17.25
CA ASN A 83 0.98 -4.83 -17.50
C ASN A 83 2.05 -4.97 -18.60
N LYS A 84 3.22 -4.38 -18.35
CA LYS A 84 4.37 -4.40 -19.26
C LYS A 84 5.50 -5.20 -18.63
N ASN A 85 6.48 -5.59 -19.45
CA ASN A 85 7.71 -6.21 -18.93
C ASN A 85 8.42 -5.28 -17.92
N THR A 86 9.29 -5.84 -17.08
CA THR A 86 9.90 -5.13 -15.95
C THR A 86 10.63 -3.84 -16.38
N GLY A 87 11.36 -3.88 -17.50
CA GLY A 87 12.09 -2.72 -18.02
C GLY A 87 11.18 -1.57 -18.44
N ALA A 88 10.10 -1.86 -19.18
CA ALA A 88 9.13 -0.85 -19.61
C ALA A 88 8.29 -0.32 -18.44
N THR A 89 8.02 -1.14 -17.42
CA THR A 89 7.26 -0.74 -16.23
C THR A 89 8.03 0.24 -15.34
N GLN A 90 9.36 0.12 -15.24
CA GLN A 90 10.16 1.08 -14.47
C GLN A 90 10.26 2.46 -15.13
N GLN A 91 10.23 2.52 -16.47
CA GLN A 91 10.33 3.78 -17.21
C GLN A 91 8.99 4.52 -17.34
N HIS A 92 7.87 3.80 -17.31
CA HIS A 92 6.55 4.40 -17.53
C HIS A 92 6.14 5.48 -16.50
N PRO A 93 6.35 5.30 -15.19
CA PRO A 93 6.09 6.34 -14.20
C PRO A 93 7.00 7.58 -14.36
N ALA A 94 8.14 7.45 -15.03
CA ALA A 94 9.09 8.54 -15.23
C ALA A 94 8.76 9.44 -16.43
N HIS A 95 7.87 9.00 -17.33
CA HIS A 95 7.62 9.66 -18.63
C HIS A 95 6.19 10.17 -18.86
N ASP A 96 5.27 10.06 -17.89
CA ASP A 96 3.91 10.62 -18.07
C ASP A 96 3.97 12.16 -18.07
N PRO A 97 3.68 12.86 -19.20
CA PRO A 97 3.92 14.31 -19.31
C PRO A 97 2.89 15.17 -18.57
N LYS A 98 1.92 14.56 -17.88
CA LYS A 98 0.87 15.27 -17.16
C LYS A 98 1.00 15.03 -15.68
N GLU A 99 1.50 16.08 -15.03
CA GLU A 99 1.47 16.32 -13.58
C GLU A 99 2.81 16.07 -12.86
N GLN A 100 3.59 17.16 -12.80
CA GLN A 100 4.85 17.33 -12.09
C GLN A 100 4.91 16.54 -10.78
N VAL A 101 5.75 15.51 -10.79
CA VAL A 101 6.24 14.77 -9.62
C VAL A 101 6.91 15.75 -8.66
N LEU A 102 6.61 15.61 -7.37
CA LEU A 102 7.13 16.46 -6.30
C LEU A 102 8.68 16.41 -6.26
N PRO A 103 9.39 17.55 -6.19
CA PRO A 103 10.82 17.54 -5.88
C PRO A 103 11.01 17.21 -4.40
N GLY A 104 11.53 16.01 -4.09
CA GLY A 104 11.79 15.59 -2.70
C GLY A 104 11.90 14.09 -2.44
N PHE A 105 11.67 13.24 -3.44
CA PHE A 105 11.67 11.77 -3.29
C PHE A 105 13.00 11.08 -3.67
N ALA A 106 14.13 11.80 -3.64
CA ALA A 106 15.43 11.16 -3.78
C ALA A 106 15.88 10.65 -2.41
N HIS A 107 16.35 9.40 -2.36
CA HIS A 107 16.96 8.67 -1.22
C HIS A 107 16.03 7.73 -0.43
N GLY A 108 16.30 6.42 -0.59
CA GLY A 108 15.86 5.36 0.31
C GLY A 108 14.71 4.50 -0.17
N CYS A 109 14.73 3.98 -1.40
CA CYS A 109 13.83 2.90 -1.82
C CYS A 109 14.44 1.56 -1.40
N HIS A 110 13.90 0.93 -0.36
CA HIS A 110 14.14 -0.49 -0.08
C HIS A 110 13.02 -1.29 -0.78
N PRO A 111 13.33 -2.36 -1.55
CA PRO A 111 12.35 -2.96 -2.43
C PRO A 111 11.34 -3.80 -1.65
N GLN A 112 10.11 -3.31 -1.56
CA GLN A 112 8.95 -4.06 -1.04
C GLN A 112 8.47 -5.17 -2.01
N SER A 113 9.09 -5.28 -3.19
CA SER A 113 8.67 -6.17 -4.29
C SER A 113 8.94 -7.67 -4.06
N GLN A 114 9.48 -8.07 -2.91
CA GLN A 114 9.79 -9.48 -2.60
C GLN A 114 9.16 -9.95 -1.29
N ARG A 115 7.83 -9.80 -1.14
CA ARG A 115 7.09 -10.59 -0.15
C ARG A 115 6.09 -11.48 -0.86
N HIS A 116 6.49 -12.74 -1.08
CA HIS A 116 5.58 -13.82 -1.43
C HIS A 116 4.59 -14.06 -0.28
N PRO A 117 3.32 -14.37 -0.56
CA PRO A 117 2.44 -14.94 0.45
C PRO A 117 2.91 -16.37 0.78
N ALA A 118 3.19 -16.62 2.05
CA ALA A 118 3.44 -17.97 2.57
C ALA A 118 2.22 -18.85 2.24
N GLN A 119 2.47 -20.02 1.65
CA GLN A 119 1.45 -21.04 1.38
C GLN A 119 0.90 -21.56 2.73
N PRO A 120 -0.39 -21.95 2.81
CA PRO A 120 -0.89 -22.66 3.97
C PRO A 120 -0.29 -24.07 4.01
N GLU A 121 0.43 -24.36 5.10
CA GLU A 121 0.94 -25.70 5.41
C GLU A 121 -0.25 -26.67 5.52
N ALA A 122 -0.18 -27.78 4.78
CA ALA A 122 -1.12 -28.88 4.94
C ALA A 122 -0.93 -29.50 6.33
N ASN A 123 -1.94 -29.44 7.18
CA ASN A 123 -1.98 -30.25 8.40
C ASN A 123 -2.50 -31.64 7.98
N ASP A 124 -1.59 -32.60 7.90
CA ASP A 124 -1.91 -34.03 7.89
C ASP A 124 -2.44 -34.41 9.28
N GLY A 125 -3.76 -34.28 9.45
CA GLY A 125 -4.47 -34.81 10.61
C GLY A 125 -4.76 -36.29 10.39
N GLU A 126 -4.01 -37.15 11.08
CA GLU A 126 -4.29 -38.57 11.17
C GLU A 126 -5.70 -38.78 11.76
N GLU A 127 -6.55 -39.48 11.01
CA GLU A 127 -7.89 -39.90 11.41
C GLU A 127 -7.77 -41.05 12.43
N GLU A 128 -7.78 -40.74 13.73
CA GLU A 128 -7.90 -41.75 14.78
C GLU A 128 -9.34 -42.26 14.84
N ALA A 129 -9.56 -43.46 14.29
CA ALA A 129 -10.85 -44.16 14.31
C ALA A 129 -11.30 -44.47 15.75
N ALA A 130 -12.38 -43.81 16.19
CA ALA A 130 -13.07 -44.13 17.43
C ALA A 130 -13.69 -45.55 17.38
N ARG A 131 -13.32 -46.41 18.34
CA ARG A 131 -13.91 -47.74 18.53
C ARG A 131 -15.35 -47.63 19.04
N PRO A 132 -16.30 -48.45 18.56
CA PRO A 132 -17.65 -48.47 19.13
C PRO A 132 -17.67 -49.25 20.45
N THR A 133 -18.15 -48.61 21.52
CA THR A 133 -18.55 -49.28 22.75
C THR A 133 -19.81 -50.12 22.47
N LYS A 134 -19.73 -51.43 22.69
CA LYS A 134 -20.91 -52.29 22.79
C LYS A 134 -21.38 -52.30 24.24
N SER A 135 -22.64 -51.94 24.45
CA SER A 135 -23.42 -52.25 25.64
C SER A 135 -24.00 -53.66 25.57
N ALA A 136 -24.32 -54.19 26.76
CA ALA A 136 -24.86 -55.52 27.13
C ALA A 136 -23.81 -56.61 27.37
#